data_AF-A0A5C9DZK9-F1
#
_entry.id   AF-A0A5C9DZK9-F1
#
_cell.length_a   1.000
_cell.length_b   1.000
_cell.length_c   1.000
_cell.angle_alpha   90.00
_cell.angle_beta   90.00
_cell.angle_gamma   90.00
#
_symmetry.space_group_name_H-M   'P 1'
#
loop_
_entity.id
_entity.type
_entity.pdbx_description
1 polymer ?
#
loop_
_entity_poly.entity_id
_entity_poly.type
_entity_poly.pdbx_seq_one_letter_code
_entity_poly.pdbx_strand_id
1 'polypeptide(L)'
;MTERTAGFALHIRCISMQSLVSLALLTYILMMPLIANNPVSITYHNNPNLSADEPQLTLSYYSLWNTTPTPISSGVRISGDHVVLLAEWSPDGLVDNTSIKVHAPAIPITISNESTTDSVRINTRILGNNATCSVNVTAWLFNGSIISEVFTEVFIGNFFVPDISIITPTSDSVWTGVNNITWIASDLNSGDVLTYDVFLSSDSGQTYQVLASDLTKMWYEWNCTGLTMNDTYRVRVQVSDGIYSSFDTSETFTAGDVIITSTTTTTVTSTTTTTTDPDLITAAFIAAAIVSSGIMAIVVYYVARKWL
;
A
#
# COMPACT_ATOMS: atom_id res chain seq x y z
N MET A 1 -52.69 -49.56 -9.41
CA MET A 1 -51.41 -49.65 -10.14
C MET A 1 -50.85 -48.24 -10.20
N THR A 2 -49.98 -47.90 -9.23
CA THR A 2 -48.51 -47.70 -9.40
C THR A 2 -48.25 -46.38 -10.13
N GLU A 3 -47.54 -45.38 -9.61
CA GLU A 3 -46.40 -45.37 -8.70
C GLU A 3 -46.25 -43.96 -8.08
N ARG A 4 -46.00 -43.91 -6.77
CA ARG A 4 -45.43 -42.75 -6.06
C ARG A 4 -43.92 -43.01 -5.92
N THR A 5 -43.16 -41.95 -5.60
CA THR A 5 -41.78 -41.89 -5.09
C THR A 5 -40.62 -41.86 -6.09
N ALA A 6 -40.02 -40.67 -6.27
CA ALA A 6 -38.58 -40.47 -6.46
C ALA A 6 -38.26 -38.96 -6.48
N GLY A 7 -38.13 -38.35 -5.30
CA GLY A 7 -37.87 -36.91 -5.21
C GLY A 7 -37.31 -36.50 -3.86
N PHE A 8 -36.23 -37.13 -3.40
CA PHE A 8 -35.49 -36.70 -2.20
C PHE A 8 -34.14 -37.44 -2.16
N ALA A 9 -33.18 -37.09 -3.02
CA ALA A 9 -31.85 -37.73 -2.99
C ALA A 9 -30.66 -36.87 -3.46
N LEU A 10 -30.82 -35.56 -3.64
CA LEU A 10 -29.74 -34.72 -4.20
C LEU A 10 -29.42 -33.43 -3.41
N HIS A 11 -29.61 -33.45 -2.09
CA HIS A 11 -29.24 -32.32 -1.21
C HIS A 11 -28.38 -32.69 0.01
N ILE A 12 -27.84 -33.91 0.06
CA ILE A 12 -27.07 -34.40 1.22
C ILE A 12 -25.55 -34.47 0.97
N ARG A 13 -25.07 -34.28 -0.26
CA ARG A 13 -23.62 -34.45 -0.56
C ARG A 13 -22.76 -33.18 -0.60
N CYS A 14 -23.35 -31.97 -0.53
CA CYS A 14 -22.55 -30.73 -0.61
C CYS A 14 -22.14 -30.18 0.78
N ILE A 15 -22.89 -30.47 1.84
CA ILE A 15 -22.58 -30.01 3.22
C ILE A 15 -21.45 -30.84 3.87
N SER A 16 -21.19 -32.04 3.38
CA SER A 16 -20.18 -32.95 3.95
C SER A 16 -18.74 -32.51 3.71
N MET A 17 -18.46 -31.77 2.63
CA MET A 17 -17.07 -31.48 2.24
C MET A 17 -16.52 -30.21 2.92
N GLN A 18 -17.35 -29.20 3.17
CA GLN A 18 -16.94 -27.99 3.91
C GLN A 18 -16.70 -28.27 5.41
N SER A 19 -17.45 -29.20 6.01
CA SER A 19 -17.26 -29.58 7.41
C SER A 19 -15.96 -30.36 7.65
N LEU A 20 -15.56 -31.22 6.70
CA LEU A 20 -14.30 -31.97 6.78
C LEU A 20 -13.06 -31.10 6.61
N VAL A 21 -13.11 -30.05 5.79
CA VAL A 21 -11.99 -29.10 5.64
C VAL A 21 -11.84 -28.24 6.88
N SER A 22 -12.93 -27.77 7.49
CA SER A 22 -12.89 -27.01 8.75
C SER A 22 -12.38 -27.84 9.93
N LEU A 23 -12.73 -29.14 9.99
CA LEU A 23 -12.24 -30.04 11.04
C LEU A 23 -10.75 -30.39 10.87
N ALA A 24 -10.27 -30.51 9.63
CA ALA A 24 -8.85 -30.73 9.35
C ALA A 24 -7.98 -29.49 9.66
N LEU A 25 -8.52 -28.27 9.47
CA LEU A 25 -7.81 -27.03 9.84
C LEU A 25 -7.73 -26.85 11.37
N LEU A 26 -8.77 -27.26 12.10
CA LEU A 26 -8.81 -27.15 13.56
C LEU A 26 -7.91 -28.18 14.26
N THR A 27 -7.72 -29.37 13.68
CA THR A 27 -6.76 -30.36 14.21
C THR A 27 -5.31 -29.99 13.92
N TYR A 28 -5.03 -29.25 12.85
CA TYR A 28 -3.67 -28.79 12.55
C TYR A 28 -3.19 -27.70 13.54
N ILE A 29 -4.11 -26.87 14.05
CA ILE A 29 -3.79 -25.86 15.09
C ILE A 29 -3.46 -26.52 16.44
N LEU A 30 -4.05 -27.68 16.75
CA LEU A 30 -3.78 -28.43 17.98
C LEU A 30 -2.51 -29.30 17.93
N MET A 31 -1.91 -29.49 16.75
CA MET A 31 -0.71 -30.32 16.54
C MET A 31 0.57 -29.48 16.38
N MET A 32 0.50 -28.15 16.44
CA MET A 32 1.73 -27.36 16.55
C MET A 32 2.37 -27.65 17.91
N PRO A 33 3.65 -28.09 17.94
CA PRO A 33 4.35 -28.22 19.21
C PRO A 33 4.38 -26.84 19.85
N LEU A 34 3.94 -26.73 21.11
CA LEU A 34 4.30 -25.59 21.94
C LEU A 34 5.83 -25.51 21.89
N ILE A 35 6.36 -24.54 21.15
CA ILE A 35 7.73 -24.09 21.33
C ILE A 35 7.69 -23.40 22.69
N ALA A 36 7.89 -24.20 23.74
CA ALA A 36 8.28 -23.68 25.02
C ALA A 36 9.56 -22.89 24.75
N ASN A 37 9.46 -21.56 24.85
CA ASN A 37 10.62 -20.70 25.02
C ASN A 37 11.32 -21.21 26.27
N ASN A 38 12.28 -22.12 26.10
CA ASN A 38 13.23 -22.42 27.16
C ASN A 38 13.87 -21.07 27.49
N PRO A 39 13.71 -20.56 28.72
CA PRO A 39 14.52 -19.43 29.14
C PRO A 39 15.96 -19.87 28.95
N VAL A 40 16.69 -19.16 28.09
CA VAL A 40 18.13 -19.33 27.96
C VAL A 40 18.69 -19.19 29.35
N SER A 41 19.11 -20.31 29.93
CA SER A 41 19.69 -20.35 31.26
C SER A 41 21.11 -19.83 31.09
N ILE A 42 21.30 -18.54 31.31
CA ILE A 42 22.62 -17.91 31.33
C ILE A 42 23.38 -18.58 32.47
N THR A 43 24.39 -19.38 32.13
CA THR A 43 25.27 -20.02 33.11
C THR A 43 26.27 -18.99 33.58
N TYR A 44 25.97 -18.34 34.72
CA TYR A 44 26.92 -17.49 35.40
C TYR A 44 27.94 -18.37 36.14
N HIS A 45 29.17 -18.41 35.63
CA HIS A 45 30.31 -18.81 36.43
C HIS A 45 30.55 -17.71 37.47
N ASN A 46 29.95 -17.88 38.64
CA ASN A 46 30.15 -17.01 39.79
C ASN A 46 31.62 -17.09 40.22
N ASN A 47 32.41 -16.12 39.77
CA ASN A 47 33.66 -15.76 40.40
C ASN A 47 33.34 -14.61 41.35
N PRO A 48 33.21 -14.86 42.67
CA PRO A 48 32.89 -13.82 43.62
C PRO A 48 34.16 -13.04 43.88
N ASN A 49 34.40 -11.95 43.13
CA ASN A 49 35.14 -10.75 43.54
C ASN A 49 35.41 -9.87 42.30
N LEU A 50 35.05 -8.59 42.41
CA LEU A 50 34.95 -7.55 41.37
C LEU A 50 33.56 -7.50 40.70
N SER A 51 32.63 -6.79 41.33
CA SER A 51 31.44 -6.26 40.63
C SER A 51 31.94 -5.25 39.61
N ALA A 52 32.27 -5.70 38.40
CA ALA A 52 32.43 -4.80 37.28
C ALA A 52 31.06 -4.17 37.03
N ASP A 53 31.00 -2.83 36.94
CA ASP A 53 29.78 -2.12 36.58
C ASP A 53 29.25 -2.73 35.27
N GLU A 54 27.99 -3.17 35.28
CA GLU A 54 27.34 -3.73 34.10
C GLU A 54 26.81 -2.56 33.26
N PRO A 55 27.35 -2.33 32.05
CA PRO A 55 26.92 -1.21 31.22
C PRO A 55 25.43 -1.36 30.84
N GLN A 56 24.70 -0.26 30.96
CA GLN A 56 23.26 -0.17 30.69
C GLN A 56 23.04 0.55 29.37
N LEU A 57 22.20 0.00 28.50
CA LEU A 57 21.83 0.63 27.23
C LEU A 57 20.67 1.61 27.40
N THR A 58 20.82 2.79 26.81
CA THR A 58 19.73 3.70 26.48
C THR A 58 19.60 3.80 24.97
N LEU A 59 18.53 3.23 24.41
CA LEU A 59 18.17 3.45 23.00
C LEU A 59 17.15 4.58 22.93
N SER A 60 17.45 5.60 22.14
CA SER A 60 16.58 6.74 21.89
C SER A 60 16.50 7.07 20.39
N TYR A 61 15.58 7.95 20.02
CA TYR A 61 15.54 8.55 18.69
C TYR A 61 15.30 10.05 18.74
N TYR A 62 15.67 10.69 17.64
CA TYR A 62 15.26 12.05 17.29
C TYR A 62 15.07 12.12 15.76
N SER A 63 14.54 13.22 15.28
CA SER A 63 14.31 13.49 13.86
C SER A 63 14.61 14.96 13.54
N LEU A 64 14.52 15.35 12.27
CA LEU A 64 14.61 16.76 11.89
C LEU A 64 13.44 17.59 12.44
N TRP A 65 12.30 16.96 12.74
CA TRP A 65 11.14 17.65 13.34
C TRP A 65 11.27 17.82 14.85
N ASN A 66 11.94 16.88 15.52
CA ASN A 66 12.18 16.92 16.95
C ASN A 66 13.59 16.44 17.26
N THR A 67 14.47 17.39 17.61
CA THR A 67 15.87 17.11 17.92
C THR A 67 16.09 16.61 19.35
N THR A 68 15.05 16.52 20.18
CA THR A 68 15.15 16.04 21.56
C THR A 68 15.10 14.51 21.58
N PRO A 69 16.15 13.82 22.08
CA PRO A 69 16.16 12.37 22.16
C PRO A 69 15.01 11.83 23.02
N THR A 70 14.27 10.87 22.48
CA THR A 70 13.14 10.20 23.14
C THR A 70 13.44 8.70 23.25
N PRO A 71 13.29 8.08 24.43
CA PRO A 71 13.62 6.67 24.62
C PRO A 71 12.70 5.75 23.81
N ILE A 72 13.23 4.61 23.40
CA ILE A 72 12.57 3.57 22.60
C ILE A 72 12.40 2.30 23.44
N SER A 73 11.25 1.65 23.29
CA SER A 73 11.00 0.29 23.77
C SER A 73 10.50 -0.59 22.62
N SER A 74 10.55 -1.91 22.77
CA SER A 74 9.91 -2.84 21.81
C SER A 74 8.42 -2.51 21.63
N GLY A 75 7.91 -2.68 20.40
CA GLY A 75 6.52 -2.41 20.03
C GLY A 75 6.17 -0.93 19.80
N VAL A 76 7.13 -0.01 19.97
CA VAL A 76 6.87 1.42 19.78
C VAL A 76 6.69 1.77 18.30
N ARG A 77 5.92 2.83 18.04
CA ARG A 77 5.83 3.49 16.74
C ARG A 77 6.49 4.86 16.83
N ILE A 78 7.52 5.07 16.04
CA ILE A 78 8.24 6.35 15.94
C ILE A 78 8.11 6.88 14.52
N SER A 79 8.05 8.20 14.37
CA SER A 79 7.98 8.83 13.07
C SER A 79 8.62 10.21 13.07
N GLY A 80 9.17 10.59 11.93
CA GLY A 80 9.75 11.90 11.71
C GLY A 80 10.57 11.92 10.44
N ASP A 81 10.86 13.10 9.93
CA ASP A 81 11.77 13.21 8.81
C ASP A 81 13.21 12.91 9.26
N HIS A 82 13.85 11.95 8.59
CA HIS A 82 15.18 11.42 8.94
C HIS A 82 15.26 10.95 10.40
N VAL A 83 14.48 9.94 10.77
CA VAL A 83 14.59 9.31 12.09
C VAL A 83 16.02 8.77 12.28
N VAL A 84 16.69 9.28 13.32
CA VAL A 84 18.01 8.83 13.75
C VAL A 84 17.85 8.07 15.06
N LEU A 85 18.31 6.82 15.09
CA LEU A 85 18.44 6.06 16.33
C LEU A 85 19.78 6.39 16.98
N LEU A 86 19.78 6.56 18.30
CA LEU A 86 20.95 6.82 19.13
C LEU A 86 20.99 5.77 20.24
N ALA A 87 22.05 4.96 20.25
CA ALA A 87 22.34 4.02 21.31
C ALA A 87 23.50 4.57 22.15
N GLU A 88 23.30 4.63 23.47
CA GLU A 88 24.28 5.12 24.44
C GLU A 88 24.41 4.11 25.58
N TRP A 89 25.63 3.73 25.92
CA TRP A 89 25.94 2.84 27.03
C TRP A 89 26.47 3.64 28.22
N SER A 90 25.99 3.35 29.42
CA SER A 90 26.44 3.99 30.67
C SER A 90 26.85 2.94 31.71
N PRO A 91 27.86 3.21 32.55
CA PRO A 91 28.71 4.40 32.56
C PRO A 91 29.76 4.40 31.45
N ASP A 92 30.22 5.61 31.08
CA ASP A 92 31.26 5.84 30.09
C ASP A 92 32.55 5.09 30.44
N GLY A 93 33.31 4.69 29.42
CA GLY A 93 34.62 4.06 29.57
C GLY A 93 34.62 2.55 29.86
N LEU A 94 33.45 1.90 29.86
CA LEU A 94 33.35 0.43 29.89
C LEU A 94 33.34 -0.21 28.49
N VAL A 95 32.85 0.53 27.50
CA VAL A 95 32.65 0.09 26.12
C VAL A 95 33.83 0.53 25.26
N ASP A 96 34.45 -0.42 24.55
CA ASP A 96 35.51 -0.20 23.56
C ASP A 96 34.89 0.10 22.18
N ASN A 97 33.92 -0.74 21.77
CA ASN A 97 33.20 -0.57 20.52
C ASN A 97 31.70 -0.76 20.74
N THR A 98 30.89 -0.08 19.94
CA THR A 98 29.45 -0.31 19.87
C THR A 98 28.96 -0.36 18.43
N SER A 99 27.96 -1.20 18.18
CA SER A 99 27.33 -1.40 16.87
C SER A 99 25.82 -1.34 17.03
N ILE A 100 25.16 -0.72 16.07
CA ILE A 100 23.70 -0.73 15.93
C ILE A 100 23.35 -1.32 14.56
N LYS A 101 22.44 -2.28 14.55
CA LYS A 101 21.95 -2.95 13.35
C LYS A 101 20.44 -2.92 13.31
N VAL A 102 19.87 -2.38 12.23
CA VAL A 102 18.43 -2.31 12.01
C VAL A 102 18.07 -3.24 10.87
N HIS A 103 17.21 -4.22 11.15
CA HIS A 103 16.72 -5.18 10.19
C HIS A 103 15.22 -4.96 9.93
N ALA A 104 14.88 -4.62 8.69
CA ALA A 104 13.49 -4.59 8.25
C ALA A 104 13.17 -5.93 7.58
N PRO A 105 12.23 -6.75 8.08
CA PRO A 105 11.82 -7.97 7.38
C PRO A 105 10.97 -7.68 6.14
N ALA A 106 10.19 -6.60 6.15
CA ALA A 106 9.28 -6.24 5.05
C ALA A 106 10.00 -5.58 3.86
N ILE A 107 11.12 -4.92 4.12
CA ILE A 107 12.02 -4.36 3.10
C ILE A 107 13.32 -5.14 3.31
N PRO A 108 13.78 -6.02 2.40
CA PRO A 108 14.92 -6.93 2.62
C PRO A 108 16.28 -6.20 2.66
N ILE A 109 16.36 -5.19 3.52
CA ILE A 109 17.48 -4.31 3.75
C ILE A 109 17.84 -4.40 5.23
N THR A 110 19.13 -4.34 5.49
CA THR A 110 19.66 -4.28 6.84
C THR A 110 20.73 -3.22 6.83
N ILE A 111 20.55 -2.22 7.68
CA ILE A 111 21.49 -1.13 7.84
C ILE A 111 22.22 -1.30 9.16
N SER A 112 23.48 -0.93 9.21
CA SER A 112 24.28 -0.98 10.43
C SER A 112 25.25 0.18 10.48
N ASN A 113 25.62 0.56 11.69
CA ASN A 113 26.70 1.51 11.94
C ASN A 113 27.47 1.10 13.18
N GLU A 114 28.74 1.48 13.25
CA GLU A 114 29.65 1.11 14.34
C GLU A 114 30.40 2.35 14.82
N SER A 115 30.76 2.37 16.10
CA SER A 115 31.61 3.39 16.71
C SER A 115 32.62 2.75 17.65
N THR A 116 33.72 3.46 17.88
CA THR A 116 34.78 3.12 18.86
C THR A 116 34.57 3.85 20.19
N THR A 117 33.32 4.19 20.47
CA THR A 117 32.87 4.91 21.65
C THR A 117 31.71 4.14 22.30
N ASP A 118 31.28 4.61 23.46
CA ASP A 118 30.07 4.16 24.17
C ASP A 118 28.75 4.53 23.49
N SER A 119 28.79 5.31 22.41
CA SER A 119 27.62 5.75 21.67
C SER A 119 27.73 5.51 20.15
N VAL A 120 26.61 5.16 19.52
CA VAL A 120 26.49 5.07 18.06
C VAL A 120 25.14 5.58 17.61
N ARG A 121 25.12 6.21 16.44
CA ARG A 121 23.90 6.70 15.80
C ARG A 121 23.74 6.11 14.41
N ILE A 122 22.51 5.93 13.97
CA ILE A 122 22.22 5.49 12.60
C ILE A 122 21.00 6.24 12.05
N ASN A 123 21.15 6.83 10.87
CA ASN A 123 20.05 7.44 10.15
C ASN A 123 19.29 6.35 9.40
N THR A 124 18.00 6.22 9.71
CA THR A 124 17.15 5.14 9.19
C THR A 124 16.49 5.48 7.86
N ARG A 125 16.68 6.70 7.32
CA ARG A 125 16.15 7.07 5.99
C ARG A 125 16.71 6.19 4.87
N ILE A 126 17.91 5.61 5.07
CA ILE A 126 18.53 4.64 4.14
C ILE A 126 17.66 3.37 3.96
N LEU A 127 16.70 3.09 4.85
CA LEU A 127 15.74 2.00 4.67
C LEU A 127 14.88 2.17 3.39
N GLY A 128 14.72 3.40 2.88
CA GLY A 128 14.03 3.69 1.63
C GLY A 128 12.50 3.57 1.67
N ASN A 129 11.92 3.05 2.76
CA ASN A 129 10.48 3.08 3.02
C ASN A 129 10.22 2.95 4.53
N ASN A 130 8.98 3.16 4.95
CA ASN A 130 8.52 2.94 6.31
C ASN A 130 8.44 1.43 6.61
N ALA A 131 8.95 0.99 7.76
CA ALA A 131 8.94 -0.41 8.11
C ALA A 131 8.91 -0.66 9.61
N THR A 132 8.29 -1.78 9.99
CA THR A 132 8.51 -2.41 11.29
C THR A 132 9.84 -3.15 11.26
N CYS A 133 10.72 -2.86 12.21
CA CYS A 133 12.09 -3.34 12.24
C CYS A 133 12.40 -4.07 13.56
N SER A 134 13.48 -4.86 13.55
CA SER A 134 14.23 -5.22 14.76
C SER A 134 15.51 -4.40 14.82
N VAL A 135 15.83 -3.87 16.00
CA VAL A 135 17.04 -3.09 16.28
C VAL A 135 17.89 -3.90 17.24
N ASN A 136 19.05 -4.36 16.80
CA ASN A 136 20.04 -5.02 17.65
C ASN A 136 21.18 -4.04 17.94
N VAL A 137 21.46 -3.81 19.22
CA VAL A 137 22.59 -3.00 19.66
C VAL A 137 23.57 -3.91 20.38
N THR A 138 24.83 -3.87 19.98
CA THR A 138 25.91 -4.69 20.54
C THR A 138 27.01 -3.78 21.08
N ALA A 139 27.58 -4.11 22.22
CA ALA A 139 28.78 -3.47 22.76
C ALA A 139 29.86 -4.52 23.05
N TRP A 140 31.10 -4.18 22.71
CA TRP A 140 32.31 -4.89 23.10
C TRP A 140 32.98 -4.10 24.21
N LEU A 141 33.24 -4.75 25.34
CA LEU A 141 33.80 -4.11 26.53
C LEU A 141 35.32 -4.27 26.57
N PHE A 142 36.04 -3.37 27.25
CA PHE A 142 37.51 -3.46 27.39
C PHE A 142 38.00 -4.74 28.08
N ASN A 143 37.14 -5.41 28.84
CA ASN A 143 37.43 -6.70 29.46
C ASN A 143 37.29 -7.90 28.49
N GLY A 144 36.92 -7.65 27.23
CA GLY A 144 36.74 -8.67 26.18
C GLY A 144 35.35 -9.30 26.13
N SER A 145 34.44 -8.93 27.03
CA SER A 145 33.05 -9.41 27.00
C SER A 145 32.21 -8.67 25.95
N ILE A 146 31.10 -9.29 25.55
CA ILE A 146 30.17 -8.77 24.55
C ILE A 146 28.77 -8.82 25.15
N ILE A 147 28.04 -7.72 25.02
CA ILE A 147 26.65 -7.60 25.42
C ILE A 147 25.82 -7.15 24.23
N SER A 148 24.55 -7.56 24.20
CA SER A 148 23.65 -7.21 23.10
C SER A 148 22.22 -7.12 23.59
N GLU A 149 21.50 -6.11 23.12
CA GLU A 149 20.08 -5.93 23.37
C GLU A 149 19.31 -5.81 22.05
N VAL A 150 18.14 -6.45 22.00
CA VAL A 150 17.29 -6.48 20.80
C VAL A 150 15.93 -5.87 21.10
N PHE A 151 15.59 -4.84 20.35
CA PHE A 151 14.27 -4.21 20.33
C PHE A 151 13.49 -4.74 19.14
N THR A 152 12.31 -5.28 19.39
CA THR A 152 11.47 -5.90 18.37
C THR A 152 10.24 -5.06 18.09
N GLU A 153 9.68 -5.23 16.89
CA GLU A 153 8.43 -4.57 16.50
C GLU A 153 8.49 -3.03 16.57
N VAL A 154 9.65 -2.43 16.32
CA VAL A 154 9.82 -0.98 16.28
C VAL A 154 9.39 -0.48 14.90
N PHE A 155 8.26 0.19 14.80
CA PHE A 155 7.85 0.83 13.55
C PHE A 155 8.58 2.16 13.37
N ILE A 156 9.27 2.32 12.24
CA ILE A 156 10.03 3.51 11.89
C ILE A 156 9.39 4.16 10.67
N GLY A 157 8.77 5.33 10.87
CA GLY A 157 8.15 6.15 9.83
C GLY A 157 9.05 7.32 9.41
N ASN A 158 9.79 7.16 8.31
CA ASN A 158 10.63 8.22 7.71
C ASN A 158 9.93 9.01 6.59
N PHE A 159 8.96 8.42 5.91
CA PHE A 159 8.40 8.92 4.65
C PHE A 159 6.91 9.23 4.81
N PHE A 160 6.45 10.34 4.23
CA PHE A 160 5.08 10.82 4.36
C PHE A 160 4.50 11.08 2.98
N VAL A 161 3.17 11.00 2.87
CA VAL A 161 2.51 11.24 1.58
C VAL A 161 2.43 12.74 1.33
N PRO A 162 2.83 13.25 0.15
CA PRO A 162 2.68 14.66 -0.19
C PRO A 162 1.22 15.07 -0.24
N ASP A 163 0.93 16.33 0.08
CA ASP A 163 -0.40 16.95 -0.02
C ASP A 163 -0.47 17.87 -1.24
N ILE A 164 -1.63 17.92 -1.89
CA ILE A 164 -1.87 18.75 -3.08
C ILE A 164 -3.28 19.33 -3.09
N SER A 165 -3.43 20.54 -3.60
CA SER A 165 -4.72 21.18 -3.84
C SER A 165 -4.69 22.04 -5.11
N ILE A 166 -5.62 21.80 -6.02
CA ILE A 166 -5.80 22.58 -7.24
C ILE A 166 -6.45 23.93 -6.87
N ILE A 167 -5.87 25.02 -7.39
CA ILE A 167 -6.40 26.38 -7.23
C ILE A 167 -7.23 26.78 -8.45
N THR A 168 -6.71 26.48 -9.66
CA THR A 168 -7.41 26.73 -10.93
C THR A 168 -7.30 25.51 -11.83
N PRO A 169 -8.40 25.08 -12.48
CA PRO A 169 -9.70 25.74 -12.62
C PRO A 169 -10.62 25.61 -11.41
N THR A 170 -11.54 26.57 -11.27
CA THR A 170 -12.68 26.55 -10.33
C THR A 170 -13.95 26.10 -11.05
N SER A 171 -15.02 25.76 -10.32
CA SER A 171 -16.27 25.27 -10.91
C SER A 171 -17.00 26.28 -11.83
N ASP A 172 -16.73 27.58 -11.64
CA ASP A 172 -17.27 28.68 -12.44
C ASP A 172 -16.35 29.12 -13.58
N SER A 173 -15.21 28.45 -13.76
CA SER A 173 -14.24 28.76 -14.81
C SER A 173 -14.82 28.47 -16.20
N VAL A 174 -14.73 29.45 -17.10
CA VAL A 174 -15.04 29.33 -18.53
C VAL A 174 -13.79 29.67 -19.33
N TRP A 175 -13.13 28.66 -19.88
CA TRP A 175 -11.81 28.78 -20.49
C TRP A 175 -11.87 28.70 -22.01
N THR A 176 -11.26 29.68 -22.66
CA THR A 176 -11.01 29.71 -24.11
C THR A 176 -9.54 30.08 -24.34
N GLY A 177 -8.91 29.56 -25.40
CA GLY A 177 -7.51 29.84 -25.68
C GLY A 177 -6.54 29.24 -24.65
N VAL A 178 -5.54 30.02 -24.27
CA VAL A 178 -4.45 29.60 -23.38
C VAL A 178 -4.76 30.01 -21.94
N ASN A 179 -4.78 29.04 -21.02
CA ASN A 179 -5.11 29.23 -19.60
C ASN A 179 -4.14 28.45 -18.71
N ASN A 180 -3.97 28.90 -17.47
CA ASN A 180 -3.08 28.22 -16.51
C ASN A 180 -3.87 27.35 -15.54
N ILE A 181 -3.50 26.07 -15.51
CA ILE A 181 -3.81 25.15 -14.43
C ILE A 181 -2.81 25.42 -13.31
N THR A 182 -3.27 25.69 -12.10
CA THR A 182 -2.41 26.00 -10.95
C THR A 182 -2.81 25.21 -9.72
N TRP A 183 -1.83 24.86 -8.91
CA TRP A 183 -2.02 24.10 -7.67
C TRP A 183 -1.02 24.56 -6.61
N ILE A 184 -1.25 24.13 -5.38
CA ILE A 184 -0.25 24.13 -4.30
C ILE A 184 0.02 22.70 -3.88
N ALA A 185 1.23 22.44 -3.40
CA ALA A 185 1.57 21.17 -2.81
C ALA A 185 2.59 21.35 -1.68
N SER A 186 2.62 20.40 -0.76
CA SER A 186 3.56 20.38 0.36
C SER A 186 3.89 18.95 0.76
N ASP A 187 5.04 18.76 1.39
CA ASP A 187 5.45 17.49 1.98
C ASP A 187 5.99 17.73 3.39
N LEU A 188 5.80 16.77 4.29
CA LEU A 188 6.34 16.83 5.64
C LEU A 188 7.85 16.50 5.66
N ASN A 189 8.34 15.76 4.67
CA ASN A 189 9.74 15.50 4.46
C ASN A 189 10.45 16.72 3.88
N SER A 190 11.46 17.19 4.60
CA SER A 190 12.27 18.33 4.18
C SER A 190 13.32 17.90 3.15
N GLY A 191 13.44 18.68 2.08
CA GLY A 191 14.45 18.47 1.04
C GLY A 191 14.06 17.49 -0.06
N ASP A 192 12.89 16.86 0.03
CA ASP A 192 12.36 16.06 -1.08
C ASP A 192 11.89 16.95 -2.23
N VAL A 193 12.15 16.48 -3.45
CA VAL A 193 11.77 17.19 -4.68
C VAL A 193 10.44 16.64 -5.14
N LEU A 194 9.44 17.53 -5.20
CA LEU A 194 8.12 17.17 -5.71
C LEU A 194 8.05 17.29 -7.24
N THR A 195 7.45 16.29 -7.87
CA THR A 195 7.10 16.27 -9.29
C THR A 195 5.60 16.17 -9.49
N TYR A 196 5.10 16.71 -10.60
CA TYR A 196 3.67 16.76 -10.91
C TYR A 196 3.33 16.24 -12.29
N ASP A 197 2.26 15.45 -12.35
CA ASP A 197 1.63 15.02 -13.60
C ASP A 197 0.23 15.64 -13.70
N VAL A 198 -0.10 16.23 -14.85
CA VAL A 198 -1.37 16.90 -15.10
C VAL A 198 -2.18 16.10 -16.09
N PHE A 199 -3.42 15.82 -15.73
CA PHE A 199 -4.36 15.04 -16.53
C PHE A 199 -5.63 15.84 -16.78
N LEU A 200 -6.25 15.60 -17.94
CA LEU A 200 -7.53 16.18 -18.32
C LEU A 200 -8.55 15.08 -18.57
N SER A 201 -9.74 15.26 -18.05
CA SER A 201 -10.93 14.48 -18.38
C SER A 201 -11.88 15.35 -19.18
N SER A 202 -12.50 14.81 -20.22
CA SER A 202 -13.60 15.45 -20.96
C SER A 202 -14.97 14.81 -20.68
N ASP A 203 -15.04 13.80 -19.80
CA ASP A 203 -16.23 12.99 -19.53
C ASP A 203 -16.58 12.97 -18.02
N SER A 204 -16.41 14.11 -17.34
CA SER A 204 -16.72 14.28 -15.92
C SER A 204 -15.94 13.34 -14.97
N GLY A 205 -14.74 12.92 -15.39
CA GLY A 205 -13.78 12.18 -14.59
C GLY A 205 -13.84 10.67 -14.79
N GLN A 206 -14.51 10.19 -15.84
CA GLN A 206 -14.55 8.75 -16.14
C GLN A 206 -13.26 8.28 -16.81
N THR A 207 -12.67 9.11 -17.68
CA THR A 207 -11.39 8.85 -18.32
C THR A 207 -10.49 10.08 -18.26
N TYR A 208 -9.17 9.85 -18.20
CA TYR A 208 -8.17 10.91 -18.11
C TYR A 208 -7.10 10.72 -19.18
N GLN A 209 -6.79 11.79 -19.91
CA GLN A 209 -5.63 11.89 -20.80
C GLN A 209 -4.52 12.69 -20.12
N VAL A 210 -3.27 12.32 -20.36
CA VAL A 210 -2.10 13.06 -19.87
C VAL A 210 -1.95 14.35 -20.66
N LEU A 211 -1.88 15.49 -19.97
CA LEU A 211 -1.49 16.78 -20.57
C LEU A 211 0.01 17.02 -20.45
N ALA A 212 0.58 16.73 -19.29
CA ALA A 212 2.00 16.89 -19.01
C ALA A 212 2.44 15.93 -17.89
N SER A 213 3.72 15.58 -17.88
CA SER A 213 4.35 14.76 -16.85
C SER A 213 5.65 15.38 -16.35
N ASP A 214 6.11 14.92 -15.19
CA ASP A 214 7.41 15.25 -14.60
C ASP A 214 7.65 16.76 -14.43
N LEU A 215 6.59 17.52 -14.17
CA LEU A 215 6.68 18.96 -13.95
C LEU A 215 7.29 19.24 -12.57
N THR A 216 8.16 20.23 -12.49
CA THR A 216 8.71 20.76 -11.22
C THR A 216 8.09 22.10 -10.82
N LYS A 217 7.23 22.65 -11.68
CA LYS A 217 6.50 23.89 -11.44
C LYS A 217 5.10 23.57 -10.94
N MET A 218 4.54 24.43 -10.10
CA MET A 218 3.18 24.30 -9.58
C MET A 218 2.10 24.89 -10.51
N TRP A 219 2.39 24.91 -11.81
CA TRP A 219 1.46 25.38 -12.83
C TRP A 219 1.77 24.75 -14.18
N TYR A 220 0.75 24.67 -15.02
CA TYR A 220 0.84 24.20 -16.39
C TYR A 220 -0.02 25.08 -17.30
N GLU A 221 0.57 25.55 -18.40
CA GLU A 221 -0.14 26.32 -19.43
C GLU A 221 -0.84 25.35 -20.38
N TRP A 222 -2.17 25.42 -20.43
CA TRP A 222 -3.00 24.58 -21.27
C TRP A 222 -3.72 25.43 -22.32
N ASN A 223 -3.55 25.04 -23.59
CA ASN A 223 -4.29 25.62 -24.70
C ASN A 223 -5.52 24.75 -25.01
N CYS A 224 -6.71 25.29 -24.75
CA CYS A 224 -7.99 24.63 -25.04
C CYS A 224 -8.62 25.06 -26.38
N THR A 225 -7.90 25.81 -27.22
CA THR A 225 -8.37 26.15 -28.57
C THR A 225 -8.57 24.91 -29.44
N GLY A 226 -9.69 24.90 -30.17
CA GLY A 226 -10.08 23.78 -31.03
C GLY A 226 -10.81 22.65 -30.31
N LEU A 227 -10.93 22.72 -28.98
CA LEU A 227 -11.74 21.78 -28.22
C LEU A 227 -13.21 22.15 -28.29
N THR A 228 -14.05 21.12 -28.27
CA THR A 228 -15.49 21.28 -28.06
C THR A 228 -15.75 22.01 -26.76
N MET A 229 -16.51 23.10 -26.85
CA MET A 229 -17.02 23.82 -25.69
C MET A 229 -17.98 22.91 -24.91
N ASN A 230 -17.55 22.47 -23.73
CA ASN A 230 -18.34 21.62 -22.84
C ASN A 230 -18.08 21.96 -21.37
N ASP A 231 -19.01 21.63 -20.48
CA ASP A 231 -18.93 21.85 -19.03
C ASP A 231 -18.51 20.60 -18.24
N THR A 232 -18.11 19.53 -18.93
CA THR A 232 -17.72 18.24 -18.35
C THR A 232 -16.22 18.11 -18.10
N TYR A 233 -15.43 19.16 -18.35
CA TYR A 233 -13.98 19.06 -18.19
C TYR A 233 -13.60 19.00 -16.72
N ARG A 234 -12.63 18.15 -16.40
CA ARG A 234 -12.01 18.05 -15.08
C ARG A 234 -10.51 17.95 -15.23
N VAL A 235 -9.78 18.60 -14.34
CA VAL A 235 -8.33 18.45 -14.24
C VAL A 235 -8.01 17.59 -13.03
N ARG A 236 -7.07 16.66 -13.18
CA ARG A 236 -6.44 15.98 -12.06
C ARG A 236 -4.95 16.32 -12.07
N VAL A 237 -4.41 16.65 -10.90
CA VAL A 237 -2.97 16.81 -10.73
C VAL A 237 -2.50 15.79 -9.71
N GLN A 238 -1.53 14.97 -10.09
CA GLN A 238 -0.87 14.02 -9.21
C GLN A 238 0.47 14.61 -8.78
N VAL A 239 0.78 14.56 -7.48
CA VAL A 239 2.08 14.90 -6.91
C VAL A 239 2.81 13.63 -6.50
N SER A 240 4.14 13.60 -6.63
CA SER A 240 5.00 12.56 -6.09
C SER A 240 6.28 13.15 -5.50
N ASP A 241 6.77 12.55 -4.42
CA ASP A 241 8.07 12.80 -3.80
C ASP A 241 9.14 11.74 -4.23
N GLY A 242 8.77 10.84 -5.16
CA GLY A 242 9.58 9.72 -5.62
C GLY A 242 9.34 8.39 -4.89
N ILE A 243 8.63 8.38 -3.77
CA ILE A 243 8.30 7.18 -2.99
C ILE A 243 6.79 7.01 -2.87
N TYR A 244 6.10 8.08 -2.48
CA TYR A 244 4.66 8.18 -2.39
C TYR A 244 4.10 9.16 -3.42
N SER A 245 2.79 9.08 -3.59
CA SER A 245 2.05 9.96 -4.49
C SER A 245 0.64 10.19 -3.96
N SER A 246 0.11 11.37 -4.22
CA SER A 246 -1.29 11.72 -4.00
C SER A 246 -1.80 12.52 -5.20
N PHE A 247 -3.09 12.78 -5.25
CA PHE A 247 -3.66 13.59 -6.32
C PHE A 247 -4.84 14.42 -5.80
N ASP A 248 -5.10 15.52 -6.48
CA ASP A 248 -6.32 16.28 -6.35
C ASP A 248 -7.03 16.38 -7.71
N THR A 249 -8.35 16.53 -7.70
CA THR A 249 -9.19 16.63 -8.89
C THR A 249 -10.10 17.84 -8.77
N SER A 250 -10.04 18.72 -9.77
CA SER A 250 -10.90 19.90 -9.83
C SER A 250 -12.37 19.52 -9.93
N GLU A 251 -13.23 20.47 -9.57
CA GLU A 251 -14.62 20.41 -10.01
C GLU A 251 -14.73 20.46 -11.54
N THR A 252 -15.93 20.16 -12.04
CA THR A 252 -16.25 20.35 -13.46
C THR A 252 -16.18 21.83 -13.81
N PHE A 253 -15.61 22.16 -14.96
CA PHE A 253 -15.53 23.52 -15.48
C PHE A 253 -15.75 23.54 -17.00
N THR A 254 -16.01 24.72 -17.54
CA THR A 254 -16.28 24.87 -18.97
C THR A 254 -15.00 25.21 -19.73
N ALA A 255 -14.71 24.50 -20.82
CA ALA A 255 -13.56 24.79 -21.67
C ALA A 255 -13.82 24.46 -23.15
N GLY A 256 -13.11 25.17 -24.04
CA GLY A 256 -13.18 24.99 -25.49
C GLY A 256 -13.71 26.23 -26.20
N ASP A 257 -13.62 26.25 -27.53
CA ASP A 257 -14.13 27.35 -28.36
C ASP A 257 -14.98 26.86 -29.55
N VAL A 258 -15.05 25.54 -29.77
CA VAL A 258 -15.85 24.94 -30.82
C VAL A 258 -17.25 24.64 -30.28
N ILE A 259 -18.24 25.42 -30.70
CA ILE A 259 -19.65 25.19 -30.34
C ILE A 259 -20.21 24.07 -31.22
N ILE A 260 -20.60 22.93 -30.62
CA ILE A 260 -21.35 21.91 -31.35
C ILE A 260 -22.78 22.42 -31.50
N THR A 261 -23.16 22.79 -32.72
CA THR A 261 -24.58 22.97 -33.04
C THR A 261 -25.19 21.57 -33.13
N SER A 262 -25.85 21.13 -32.06
CA SER A 262 -26.71 19.95 -32.10
C SER A 262 -27.79 20.18 -33.15
N THR A 263 -27.52 19.77 -34.39
CA THR A 263 -28.55 19.68 -35.43
C THR A 263 -29.36 18.45 -35.06
N THR A 264 -30.39 18.65 -34.24
CA THR A 264 -31.40 17.63 -33.95
C THR A 264 -32.14 17.34 -35.25
N THR A 265 -31.59 16.46 -36.09
CA THR A 265 -32.38 15.82 -37.13
C THR A 265 -33.31 14.83 -36.44
N THR A 266 -34.53 15.29 -36.15
CA THR A 266 -35.64 14.44 -35.76
C THR A 266 -35.97 13.51 -36.94
N THR A 267 -35.22 12.42 -37.10
CA THR A 267 -35.66 11.30 -37.92
C THR A 267 -36.71 10.56 -37.11
N VAL A 268 -37.97 10.86 -37.40
CA VAL A 268 -39.11 10.06 -36.95
C VAL A 268 -39.01 8.71 -37.66
N THR A 269 -38.28 7.76 -37.07
CA THR A 269 -38.36 6.36 -37.47
C THR A 269 -39.62 5.79 -36.84
N SER A 270 -40.69 5.70 -37.63
CA SER A 270 -41.87 4.90 -37.32
C SER A 270 -41.44 3.44 -37.14
N THR A 271 -41.30 3.00 -35.90
CA THR A 271 -41.11 1.58 -35.57
C THR A 271 -42.42 0.85 -35.80
N THR A 272 -42.49 0.10 -36.90
CA THR A 272 -43.47 -0.96 -37.08
C THR A 272 -43.23 -2.00 -35.98
N THR A 273 -44.15 -2.09 -35.03
CA THR A 273 -44.20 -3.16 -34.02
C THR A 273 -44.25 -4.51 -34.74
N THR A 274 -43.11 -5.20 -34.76
CA THR A 274 -43.06 -6.62 -35.10
C THR A 274 -43.37 -7.35 -33.81
N THR A 275 -44.55 -7.99 -33.77
CA THR A 275 -44.97 -8.86 -32.68
C THR A 275 -43.99 -10.03 -32.56
N THR A 276 -43.05 -9.93 -31.62
CA THR A 276 -42.20 -11.05 -31.21
C THR A 276 -43.08 -12.08 -30.51
N ASP A 277 -43.24 -13.22 -31.16
CA ASP A 277 -43.89 -14.41 -30.62
C ASP A 277 -43.11 -14.89 -29.38
N PRO A 278 -43.71 -14.87 -28.17
CA PRO A 278 -43.04 -15.29 -26.94
C PRO A 278 -42.57 -16.75 -26.97
N ASP A 279 -43.13 -17.58 -27.86
CA ASP A 279 -42.70 -18.96 -28.05
C ASP A 279 -41.33 -19.05 -28.73
N LEU A 280 -40.97 -18.08 -29.59
CA LEU A 280 -39.68 -18.07 -30.29
C LEU A 280 -38.53 -17.65 -29.35
N ILE A 281 -38.79 -16.69 -28.45
CA ILE A 281 -37.82 -16.27 -27.43
C ILE A 281 -37.59 -17.42 -26.45
N THR A 282 -38.66 -18.09 -26.02
CA THR A 282 -38.58 -19.24 -25.11
C THR A 282 -37.83 -20.42 -25.75
N ALA A 283 -38.07 -20.72 -27.03
CA ALA A 283 -37.35 -21.75 -27.76
C ALA A 283 -35.85 -21.43 -27.91
N ALA A 284 -35.50 -20.16 -28.15
CA ALA A 284 -34.09 -19.73 -28.26
C ALA A 284 -33.33 -19.89 -26.93
N PHE A 285 -33.97 -19.58 -25.79
CA PHE A 285 -33.37 -19.78 -24.47
C PHE A 285 -33.16 -21.26 -24.14
N ILE A 286 -34.11 -22.13 -24.47
CA ILE A 286 -33.98 -23.58 -24.25
C ILE A 286 -32.85 -24.15 -25.13
N ALA A 287 -32.76 -23.74 -26.39
CA ALA A 287 -31.69 -24.18 -27.29
C ALA A 287 -30.29 -23.76 -26.77
N ALA A 288 -30.14 -22.52 -26.30
CA ALA A 288 -28.88 -22.03 -25.75
C ALA A 288 -28.45 -22.80 -24.48
N ALA A 289 -29.40 -23.14 -23.60
CA ALA A 289 -29.13 -23.90 -22.38
C ALA A 289 -28.67 -25.34 -22.65
N ILE A 290 -29.23 -26.00 -23.68
CA ILE A 290 -28.83 -27.36 -24.07
C ILE A 290 -27.40 -27.35 -24.64
N VAL A 291 -27.07 -26.35 -25.47
CA VAL A 291 -25.71 -26.22 -26.05
C VAL A 291 -24.67 -25.94 -24.96
N SER A 292 -24.96 -25.05 -24.00
CA SER A 292 -24.02 -24.78 -22.90
C SER A 292 -23.77 -25.99 -22.00
N SER A 293 -24.82 -26.80 -21.76
CA SER A 293 -24.72 -28.03 -20.96
C SER A 293 -23.87 -29.10 -21.66
N GLY A 294 -24.04 -29.28 -22.97
CA GLY A 294 -23.24 -30.21 -23.77
C GLY A 294 -21.76 -29.87 -23.78
N ILE A 295 -21.41 -28.58 -23.91
CA ILE A 295 -20.02 -28.11 -23.88
C ILE A 295 -19.38 -28.40 -22.51
N MET A 296 -20.09 -28.14 -21.40
CA MET A 296 -19.58 -28.44 -20.07
C MET A 296 -19.37 -29.94 -19.83
N ALA A 297 -20.27 -30.79 -20.32
CA ALA A 297 -20.10 -32.25 -20.22
C ALA A 297 -18.84 -32.75 -20.95
N ILE A 298 -18.54 -32.18 -22.13
CA ILE A 298 -17.34 -32.51 -22.89
C ILE A 298 -16.08 -32.04 -22.15
N VAL A 299 -16.08 -30.81 -21.59
CA VAL A 299 -14.95 -30.29 -20.81
C VAL A 299 -14.67 -31.18 -19.60
N VAL A 300 -15.71 -31.55 -18.84
CA VAL A 300 -15.58 -32.44 -17.67
C VAL A 300 -15.03 -33.81 -18.08
N TYR A 301 -15.50 -34.39 -19.20
CA TYR A 301 -15.00 -35.66 -19.71
C TYR A 301 -13.51 -35.61 -20.06
N TYR A 302 -13.05 -34.54 -20.74
CA TYR A 302 -11.64 -34.38 -21.10
C TYR A 302 -10.75 -34.11 -19.90
N VAL A 303 -11.22 -33.35 -18.91
CA VAL A 303 -10.50 -33.15 -17.66
C VAL A 303 -10.37 -34.49 -16.94
N ALA A 304 -11.45 -35.24 -16.75
CA ALA A 304 -11.42 -36.54 -16.06
C ALA A 304 -10.50 -37.56 -16.75
N ARG A 305 -10.48 -37.61 -18.08
CA ARG A 305 -9.60 -38.52 -18.84
C ARG A 305 -8.11 -38.18 -18.72
N LYS A 306 -7.74 -36.92 -18.43
CA LYS A 306 -6.33 -36.52 -18.25
C LYS A 306 -5.74 -36.99 -16.91
N TRP A 307 -6.58 -37.42 -15.96
CA TRP A 307 -6.18 -37.85 -14.62
C TRP A 307 -6.27 -39.37 -14.38
N LEU A 308 -6.54 -40.15 -15.44
CA LEU A 308 -6.47 -41.63 -15.46
C LEU A 308 -5.30 -42.04 -16.35
#